data_AF-A0A1F0ZVE1-F1
#
_entry.id   AF-A0A1F0ZVE1-F1
#
_cell.length_a   1.000
_cell.length_b   1.000
_cell.length_c   1.000
_cell.angle_alpha   90.00
_cell.angle_beta   90.00
_cell.angle_gamma   90.00
#
_symmetry.space_group_name_H-M   'P 1'
#
loop_
_entity.id
_entity.type
_entity.pdbx_description
1 polymer ?
#
loop_
_entity_poly.entity_id
_entity_poly.type
_entity_poly.pdbx_seq_one_letter_code
_entity_poly.pdbx_strand_id
1 'polypeptide(L)'
;MFELNKIIGIDDSRNNILVTLTDGRCALVDKERKCFVVEILLDSFYKWLSFSDNYIEEDVDNVKSILANPQGVGYGPLAESYISDTKVKQEFDKIKKEIGYEY
;
A
#
# COMPACT_ATOMS: atom_id res chain seq x y z
N MET A 1 -12.11 -3.52 -5.72
CA MET A 1 -11.01 -3.64 -6.70
C MET A 1 -9.90 -2.73 -6.21
N PHE A 2 -8.66 -3.19 -6.17
CA PHE A 2 -7.55 -2.37 -5.70
C PHE A 2 -7.03 -1.55 -6.87
N GLU A 3 -6.97 -0.24 -6.71
CA GLU A 3 -6.49 0.67 -7.73
C GLU A 3 -5.30 1.46 -7.18
N LEU A 4 -4.25 1.55 -7.99
CA LEU A 4 -3.06 2.30 -7.68
C LEU A 4 -3.38 3.79 -7.62
N ASN A 5 -3.05 4.44 -6.51
CA ASN A 5 -3.01 5.91 -6.41
C ASN A 5 -1.60 6.42 -6.72
N LYS A 6 -0.59 5.99 -5.96
CA LYS A 6 0.80 6.44 -6.12
C LYS A 6 1.80 5.36 -5.72
N ILE A 7 2.94 5.28 -6.42
CA ILE A 7 4.11 4.53 -5.96
C ILE A 7 4.87 5.38 -4.93
N ILE A 8 5.11 4.80 -3.76
CA ILE A 8 5.88 5.44 -2.68
C ILE A 8 7.36 5.12 -2.84
N GLY A 9 7.69 3.88 -3.16
CA GLY A 9 9.06 3.49 -3.45
C GLY A 9 9.24 1.99 -3.55
N ILE A 10 10.46 1.60 -3.90
CA ILE A 10 10.89 0.21 -4.03
C ILE A 10 11.97 -0.08 -2.98
N ASP A 11 11.94 -1.30 -2.42
CA ASP A 11 12.91 -1.75 -1.43
C ASP A 11 14.28 -2.09 -2.04
N ASP A 12 15.28 -2.27 -1.19
CA ASP A 12 16.67 -2.55 -1.62
C ASP A 12 16.78 -3.88 -2.39
N SER A 13 15.90 -4.85 -2.11
CA SER A 13 15.84 -6.11 -2.85
C SER A 13 15.24 -5.97 -4.25
N ARG A 14 14.64 -4.81 -4.55
CA ARG A 14 13.86 -4.53 -5.75
C ARG A 14 12.70 -5.51 -5.97
N ASN A 15 12.23 -6.19 -4.93
CA ASN A 15 11.09 -7.11 -5.02
C ASN A 15 9.80 -6.49 -4.47
N ASN A 16 9.92 -5.65 -3.45
CA ASN A 16 8.78 -5.10 -2.75
C ASN A 16 8.56 -3.63 -3.13
N ILE A 17 7.34 -3.30 -3.54
CA ILE A 17 6.97 -1.94 -3.93
C ILE A 17 5.87 -1.44 -3.01
N LEU A 18 6.16 -0.37 -2.30
CA LEU A 18 5.21 0.30 -1.42
C LEU A 18 4.37 1.29 -2.22
N VAL A 19 3.06 1.22 -2.07
CA VAL A 19 2.10 2.03 -2.82
C VAL A 19 0.98 2.56 -1.94
N THR A 20 0.34 3.65 -2.37
CA THR A 20 -0.97 4.06 -1.87
C THR A 20 -2.05 3.64 -2.85
N LEU A 21 -3.26 3.44 -2.33
CA LEU A 21 -4.44 2.99 -3.05
C LEU A 21 -5.48 4.11 -3.10
N THR A 22 -6.36 4.08 -4.11
CA THR A 22 -7.39 5.13 -4.30
C THR A 22 -8.47 5.14 -3.22
N ASP A 23 -8.59 4.06 -2.46
CA ASP A 23 -9.55 3.91 -1.36
C ASP A 23 -9.04 4.45 -0.02
N GLY A 24 -7.87 5.10 -0.02
CA GLY A 24 -7.23 5.63 1.17
C GLY A 24 -6.52 4.58 2.00
N ARG A 25 -6.07 3.48 1.41
CA ARG A 25 -5.15 2.54 2.08
C ARG A 25 -3.79 2.56 1.42
N CYS A 26 -2.88 1.76 1.94
CA CYS A 26 -1.58 1.51 1.34
C CYS A 26 -1.35 0.01 1.22
N ALA A 27 -0.42 -0.39 0.36
CA ALA A 27 -0.09 -1.79 0.17
C ALA A 27 1.40 -1.98 -0.12
N LEU A 28 1.94 -3.11 0.35
CA LEU A 28 3.25 -3.60 -0.04
C LEU A 28 3.06 -4.73 -1.06
N VAL A 29 3.46 -4.47 -2.29
CA VAL A 29 3.35 -5.41 -3.42
C VAL A 29 4.62 -6.23 -3.53
N ASP A 30 4.50 -7.55 -3.46
CA ASP A 30 5.59 -8.51 -3.71
C ASP A 30 5.53 -8.95 -5.19
N LYS A 31 6.52 -8.56 -5.98
CA LYS A 31 6.56 -8.86 -7.42
C LYS A 31 6.76 -10.35 -7.70
N GLU A 32 7.65 -11.00 -6.97
CA GLU A 32 7.97 -12.42 -7.17
C GLU A 32 6.76 -13.30 -6.84
N ARG A 33 6.10 -13.05 -5.71
CA ARG A 33 4.93 -13.82 -5.26
C ARG A 33 3.62 -13.35 -5.87
N LYS A 34 3.62 -12.22 -6.57
CA LYS A 34 2.43 -11.60 -7.19
C LYS A 34 1.28 -11.43 -6.19
N CYS A 35 1.63 -11.08 -4.95
CA CYS A 35 0.69 -10.86 -3.87
C CYS A 35 0.95 -9.49 -3.22
N PHE A 36 0.06 -9.06 -2.34
CA PHE A 36 0.30 -7.84 -1.56
C PHE A 36 -0.37 -7.90 -0.20
N VAL A 37 0.13 -7.09 0.72
CA VAL A 37 -0.47 -6.86 2.04
C VAL A 37 -0.98 -5.44 2.11
N VAL A 38 -2.22 -5.27 2.57
CA VAL A 38 -2.89 -3.98 2.72
C VAL A 38 -2.82 -3.50 4.16
N GLU A 39 -2.42 -2.24 4.36
CA GLU A 39 -2.39 -1.55 5.65
C GLU A 39 -3.03 -0.15 5.49
N ILE A 40 -3.33 0.52 6.60
CA ILE A 40 -3.91 1.87 6.56
C ILE A 40 -2.81 2.95 6.55
N LEU A 41 -1.70 2.71 7.25
CA LEU A 41 -0.61 3.66 7.46
C LEU A 41 0.71 3.13 6.89
N LEU A 42 1.43 3.95 6.13
CA LEU A 42 2.74 3.61 5.56
C LEU A 42 3.77 3.27 6.66
N ASP A 43 3.64 3.87 7.85
CA ASP A 43 4.46 3.55 9.03
C ASP A 43 4.48 2.06 9.38
N SER A 44 3.44 1.29 9.05
CA SER A 44 3.43 -0.16 9.24
C SER A 44 4.54 -0.84 8.46
N PHE A 45 4.90 -0.33 7.27
CA PHE A 45 5.93 -0.88 6.40
C PHE A 45 7.31 -0.28 6.66
N TYR A 46 7.41 1.02 6.97
CA TYR A 46 8.68 1.68 7.27
C TYR A 46 9.40 1.11 8.50
N LYS A 47 8.68 0.39 9.38
CA LYS A 47 9.28 -0.36 10.50
C LYS A 47 10.17 -1.53 10.06
N TRP A 48 9.92 -2.06 8.86
CA TRP A 48 10.54 -3.31 8.38
C TRP A 48 11.46 -3.10 7.20
N LEU A 49 11.15 -2.14 6.32
CA LEU A 49 11.82 -1.94 5.05
C LEU A 49 12.12 -0.45 4.82
N SER A 50 13.23 -0.21 4.14
CA SER A 50 13.57 1.09 3.55
C SER A 50 13.12 1.12 2.10
N PHE A 51 12.69 2.30 1.64
CA PHE A 51 12.20 2.48 0.26
C PHE A 51 12.89 3.68 -0.38
N SER A 52 13.18 3.56 -1.68
CA SER A 52 13.72 4.64 -2.51
C SER A 52 12.83 4.89 -3.72
N ASP A 53 12.98 6.06 -4.34
CA ASP A 53 12.22 6.50 -5.51
C ASP A 53 12.82 6.02 -6.86
N ASN A 54 13.79 5.10 -6.83
CA ASN A 54 14.48 4.59 -8.02
C ASN A 54 13.75 3.43 -8.74
N TYR A 55 12.42 3.41 -8.67
CA TYR A 55 11.59 2.47 -9.42
C TYR A 55 11.54 2.88 -10.90
N ILE A 56 11.32 1.89 -11.78
CA ILE A 56 11.21 2.11 -13.23
C ILE A 56 9.78 1.90 -13.72
N GLU A 57 9.50 2.23 -14.98
CA GLU A 57 8.15 2.07 -15.58
C GLU A 57 7.64 0.63 -15.49
N GLU A 58 8.52 -0.36 -15.70
CA GLU A 58 8.20 -1.78 -15.55
C GLU A 58 7.71 -2.13 -14.13
N ASP A 59 8.23 -1.47 -13.09
CA ASP A 59 7.78 -1.67 -11.71
C ASP A 59 6.32 -1.19 -11.54
N VAL A 60 5.97 -0.08 -12.19
CA VAL A 60 4.60 0.49 -12.17
C VAL A 60 3.62 -0.45 -12.87
N ASP A 61 3.99 -0.99 -14.03
CA ASP A 61 3.16 -1.92 -14.79
C ASP A 61 2.96 -3.25 -14.04
N ASN A 62 4.01 -3.75 -13.40
CA ASN A 62 3.93 -4.92 -12.53
C ASN A 62 2.96 -4.68 -11.36
N VAL A 63 3.06 -3.54 -10.69
CA VAL A 63 2.12 -3.18 -9.61
C VAL A 63 0.68 -3.15 -10.10
N LYS A 64 0.39 -2.46 -11.21
CA LYS A 64 -0.97 -2.39 -11.76
C LYS A 64 -1.51 -3.79 -12.11
N SER A 65 -0.68 -4.62 -12.73
CA SER A 65 -1.02 -6.00 -13.08
C SER A 65 -1.34 -6.85 -11.85
N ILE A 66 -0.52 -6.77 -10.80
CA ILE A 66 -0.71 -7.52 -9.55
C ILE A 66 -1.93 -7.02 -8.77
N LEU A 67 -2.18 -5.72 -8.70
CA LEU A 67 -3.37 -5.17 -8.03
C LEU A 67 -4.67 -5.59 -8.74
N ALA A 68 -4.64 -5.70 -10.07
CA ALA A 68 -5.79 -6.14 -10.86
C ALA A 68 -6.06 -7.65 -10.72
N ASN A 69 -5.02 -8.47 -10.59
CA ASN A 69 -5.13 -9.93 -10.51
C ASN A 69 -4.11 -10.56 -9.53
N PRO A 70 -4.30 -10.40 -8.21
CA PRO A 70 -3.35 -10.92 -7.23
C PRO A 70 -3.46 -12.43 -7.06
N GLN A 71 -2.32 -13.06 -6.78
CA GLN A 71 -2.26 -14.46 -6.32
C GLN A 71 -2.59 -14.61 -4.83
N GLY A 72 -2.54 -13.51 -4.08
CA GLY A 72 -2.92 -13.47 -2.67
C GLY A 72 -3.02 -12.04 -2.15
N VAL A 73 -3.92 -11.84 -1.19
CA VAL A 73 -4.10 -10.56 -0.51
C VAL A 73 -4.10 -10.78 0.99
N GLY A 74 -3.17 -10.14 1.68
CA GLY A 74 -3.15 -10.06 3.15
C GLY A 74 -3.72 -8.72 3.62
N TYR A 75 -4.29 -8.71 4.82
CA TYR A 75 -4.81 -7.49 5.45
C TYR A 75 -4.21 -7.32 6.83
N GLY A 76 -3.68 -6.13 7.07
CA GLY A 76 -3.30 -5.67 8.40
C GLY A 76 -4.52 -5.51 9.30
N PRO A 77 -4.31 -5.36 10.62
CA PRO A 77 -5.37 -5.08 11.57
C PRO A 77 -6.20 -3.87 11.13
N LEU A 78 -7.53 -4.01 11.15
CA LEU A 78 -8.50 -2.96 10.79
C LEU A 78 -8.46 -2.48 9.32
N ALA A 79 -7.59 -3.00 8.46
CA ALA A 79 -7.51 -2.57 7.05
C ALA A 79 -8.81 -2.85 6.26
N GLU A 80 -9.54 -3.89 6.64
CA GLU A 80 -10.90 -4.16 6.12
C GLU A 80 -11.93 -3.24 6.78
N SER A 81 -11.88 -3.08 8.11
CA SER A 81 -12.78 -2.20 8.86
C SER A 81 -12.66 -0.73 8.46
N TYR A 82 -11.50 -0.27 7.99
CA TYR A 82 -11.31 1.08 7.47
C TYR A 82 -12.24 1.38 6.28
N ILE A 83 -12.63 0.36 5.51
CA ILE A 83 -13.55 0.53 4.38
C ILE A 83 -15.01 0.48 4.82
N SER A 84 -15.35 -0.37 5.80
CA SER A 84 -16.74 -0.64 6.18
C SER A 84 -17.24 0.13 7.41
N ASP A 85 -16.34 0.56 8.29
CA ASP A 85 -16.66 1.24 9.55
C ASP A 85 -16.27 2.73 9.48
N THR A 86 -17.28 3.59 9.51
CA THR A 86 -17.11 5.04 9.43
C THR A 86 -16.31 5.61 10.60
N LYS A 87 -16.40 5.04 11.80
CA LYS A 87 -15.64 5.54 12.97
C LYS A 87 -14.17 5.22 12.81
N VAL A 88 -13.85 3.97 12.44
CA VAL A 88 -12.47 3.55 12.16
C VAL A 88 -11.88 4.43 11.05
N LYS A 89 -12.64 4.65 9.96
CA LYS A 89 -12.20 5.54 8.88
C LYS A 89 -11.87 6.95 9.36
N GLN A 90 -12.79 7.59 10.11
CA GLN A 90 -12.60 8.95 10.61
C GLN A 90 -11.39 9.09 11.54
N GLU A 91 -11.15 8.10 12.40
CA GLU A 91 -10.00 8.09 13.31
C GLU A 91 -8.68 8.03 12.53
N PHE A 92 -8.57 7.11 11.56
CA PHE A 92 -7.36 7.00 10.74
C PHE A 92 -7.18 8.19 9.79
N ASP A 93 -8.24 8.73 9.19
CA ASP A 93 -8.17 9.92 8.34
C ASP A 93 -7.66 11.13 9.14
N LYS A 94 -8.07 11.25 10.41
CA LYS A 94 -7.54 12.27 11.32
C LYS A 94 -6.05 12.08 11.58
N ILE A 95 -5.63 10.85 11.91
CA ILE A 95 -4.21 10.52 12.15
C ILE A 95 -3.38 10.85 10.92
N LYS A 96 -3.81 10.41 9.73
CA LYS A 96 -3.15 10.70 8.46
C LYS A 96 -2.95 12.18 8.25
N LYS A 97 -3.99 12.99 8.47
CA LYS A 97 -3.89 14.44 8.37
C LYS A 97 -2.89 15.04 9.35
N GLU A 98 -2.84 14.54 10.59
CA GLU A 98 -1.90 15.00 11.62
C GLU A 98 -0.43 14.69 11.27
N ILE A 99 -0.18 13.56 10.59
CA ILE A 99 1.18 13.15 10.16
C ILE A 99 1.53 13.60 8.73
N GLY A 100 0.64 14.31 8.05
CA GLY A 100 0.88 14.87 6.72
C GLY A 100 0.70 13.89 5.55
N TYR A 101 -0.05 12.80 5.74
CA TYR A 101 -0.44 11.91 4.67
C TYR A 101 -1.64 12.43 3.89
N GLU A 102 -1.54 12.39 2.55
CA GLU A 102 -2.52 12.95 1.61
C GLU A 102 -3.27 11.89 0.78
N TYR A 103 -3.18 10.61 1.16
CA TYR A 103 -3.87 9.50 0.49
C TYR A 103 -5.04 8.96 1.31
#